data_AF-A0AAU0NYD3-F1
#
_entry.id   AF-A0AAU0NYD3-F1
#
_cell.length_a   1.000
_cell.length_b   1.000
_cell.length_c   1.000
_cell.angle_alpha   90.00
_cell.angle_beta   90.00
_cell.angle_gamma   90.00
#
_symmetry.space_group_name_H-M   'P 1'
#
loop_
_entity.id
_entity.type
_entity.pdbx_description
1 polymer ?
#
loop_
_entity_poly.entity_id
_entity_poly.type
_entity_poly.pdbx_seq_one_letter_code
_entity_poly.pdbx_strand_id
1 'polypeptide(L)'
;MSEIDEKYYDGFEGEPEMIFTLVKINGEKEEFGIWDGYFIRFIEKVEPKENGWTGLAYYYHLDIGWFEESPWLVENLMESYEQLKEIDIESFEDNEDKEVLMKIIIMFKKAIDNDGKVYISYE
;
A
#
# COMPACT_ATOMS: atom_id res chain seq x y z
N MET A 1 7.21 -18.33 10.34
CA MET A 1 6.08 -17.63 9.71
C MET A 1 5.88 -16.39 10.55
N SER A 2 6.12 -15.20 9.98
CA SER A 2 5.60 -13.98 10.57
C SER A 2 4.08 -14.10 10.60
N GLU A 3 3.47 -13.77 11.73
CA GLU A 3 2.03 -13.57 11.82
C GLU A 3 1.72 -12.25 11.12
N ILE A 4 0.74 -12.25 10.21
CA ILE A 4 0.28 -11.03 9.54
C ILE A 4 -0.49 -10.20 10.56
N ASP A 5 -0.22 -8.90 10.62
CA ASP A 5 -1.00 -7.98 11.46
C ASP A 5 -2.32 -7.63 10.76
N GLU A 6 -3.40 -8.29 11.18
CA GLU A 6 -4.75 -8.20 10.62
C GLU A 6 -5.62 -7.09 11.22
N LYS A 7 -5.06 -6.21 12.05
CA LYS A 7 -5.83 -5.16 12.76
C LYS A 7 -6.78 -4.39 11.84
N TYR A 8 -6.39 -4.14 10.59
CA TYR A 8 -7.13 -3.31 9.64
C TYR A 8 -7.96 -4.13 8.62
N TYR A 9 -8.01 -5.45 8.80
CA TYR A 9 -8.89 -6.34 8.06
C TYR A 9 -9.96 -7.00 8.96
N ASP A 10 -9.68 -7.14 10.26
CA ASP A 10 -10.66 -7.56 11.26
C ASP A 10 -11.99 -6.76 11.13
N GLY A 11 -13.10 -7.45 10.91
CA GLY A 11 -14.43 -6.85 10.67
C GLY A 11 -14.82 -6.68 9.19
N PHE A 12 -13.95 -7.05 8.25
CA PHE A 12 -14.19 -7.05 6.81
C PHE A 12 -14.11 -8.47 6.20
N GLU A 13 -14.37 -9.51 7.00
CA GLU A 13 -14.15 -10.90 6.58
C GLU A 13 -14.99 -11.29 5.36
N GLY A 14 -14.30 -11.71 4.29
CA GLY A 14 -14.92 -12.10 3.03
C GLY A 14 -15.00 -10.99 1.98
N GLU A 15 -14.60 -9.78 2.34
CA GLU A 15 -14.26 -8.72 1.39
C GLU A 15 -12.79 -8.87 0.93
N PRO A 16 -12.39 -8.25 -0.20
CA PRO A 16 -11.02 -8.39 -0.67
C PRO A 16 -9.98 -7.79 0.29
N GLU A 17 -8.87 -8.50 0.43
CA GLU A 17 -7.77 -8.13 1.33
C GLU A 17 -6.52 -7.73 0.55
N MET A 18 -5.86 -6.65 0.99
CA MET A 18 -4.55 -6.26 0.51
C MET A 18 -3.49 -6.48 1.59
N ILE A 19 -2.52 -7.36 1.31
CA ILE A 19 -1.41 -7.63 2.24
C ILE A 19 -0.16 -6.90 1.76
N PHE A 20 0.40 -6.05 2.62
CA PHE A 20 1.66 -5.35 2.38
C PHE A 20 2.80 -6.07 3.10
N THR A 21 3.81 -6.52 2.34
CA THR A 21 4.98 -7.22 2.87
C THR A 21 6.26 -6.43 2.62
N LEU A 22 6.92 -5.98 3.69
CA LEU A 22 8.30 -5.49 3.66
C LEU A 22 9.26 -6.66 3.82
N VAL A 23 10.16 -6.85 2.86
CA VAL A 23 11.32 -7.76 2.96
C VAL A 23 12.58 -6.92 3.16
N LYS A 24 13.19 -7.01 4.34
CA LYS A 24 14.46 -6.34 4.67
C LYS A 24 15.66 -7.04 4.02
N ILE A 25 16.79 -6.35 3.94
CA ILE A 25 18.03 -6.90 3.36
C ILE A 25 18.55 -8.15 4.09
N ASN A 26 18.27 -8.28 5.38
CA ASN A 26 18.62 -9.45 6.20
C ASN A 26 17.63 -10.63 6.04
N GLY A 27 16.60 -10.49 5.21
CA GLY A 27 15.57 -11.50 4.97
C GLY A 27 14.41 -11.49 5.97
N GLU A 28 14.44 -10.63 7.00
CA GLU A 28 13.30 -10.45 7.89
C GLU A 28 12.11 -9.84 7.13
N LYS A 29 10.90 -10.23 7.54
CA LYS A 29 9.64 -9.74 6.97
C LYS A 29 8.81 -9.00 8.02
N GLU A 30 8.18 -7.91 7.59
CA GLU A 30 7.10 -7.21 8.32
C GLU A 30 5.88 -7.20 7.40
N GLU A 31 4.73 -7.65 7.89
CA GLU A 31 3.52 -7.88 7.08
C GLU A 31 2.29 -7.34 7.81
N PHE A 32 1.38 -6.68 7.08
CA PHE A 32 0.05 -6.31 7.59
C PHE A 32 -1.00 -6.38 6.48
N GLY A 33 -2.19 -6.85 6.84
CA GLY A 33 -3.38 -6.92 5.99
C GLY A 33 -4.27 -5.68 6.19
N ILE A 34 -4.95 -5.28 5.12
CA ILE A 34 -5.98 -4.22 5.15
C ILE A 34 -7.15 -4.65 4.27
N TRP A 35 -8.36 -4.22 4.62
CA TRP A 35 -9.45 -4.21 3.66
C TRP A 35 -9.12 -3.30 2.46
N ASP A 36 -9.33 -3.78 1.23
CA ASP A 36 -9.00 -3.05 0.00
C ASP A 36 -9.71 -1.70 -0.13
N GLY A 37 -10.88 -1.54 0.50
CA GLY A 37 -11.62 -0.29 0.53
C GLY A 37 -10.85 0.87 1.16
N TYR A 38 -9.95 0.60 2.11
CA TYR A 38 -9.02 1.63 2.62
C TYR A 38 -8.14 2.16 1.48
N PHE A 39 -7.53 1.24 0.74
CA PHE A 39 -6.64 1.57 -0.37
C PHE A 39 -7.36 2.34 -1.48
N ILE A 40 -8.56 1.90 -1.86
CA ILE A 40 -9.39 2.58 -2.87
C ILE A 40 -9.63 4.02 -2.46
N ARG A 41 -10.03 4.29 -1.20
CA ARG A 41 -10.24 5.65 -0.70
C ARG A 41 -8.98 6.53 -0.76
N PHE A 42 -7.79 5.94 -0.66
CA PHE A 42 -6.54 6.68 -0.80
C PHE A 42 -6.26 7.02 -2.27
N ILE A 43 -6.36 6.04 -3.16
CA ILE A 43 -6.09 6.23 -4.59
C ILE A 43 -7.09 7.19 -5.22
N GLU A 44 -8.36 7.21 -4.79
CA GLU A 44 -9.36 8.19 -5.24
C GLU A 44 -9.00 9.65 -4.93
N LYS A 45 -8.11 9.90 -3.96
CA LYS A 45 -7.61 11.25 -3.63
C LYS A 45 -6.33 11.62 -4.38
N VAL A 46 -5.75 10.69 -5.13
CA VAL A 46 -4.56 10.96 -5.95
C VAL A 46 -4.98 11.64 -7.24
N GLU A 47 -4.29 12.70 -7.60
CA GLU A 47 -4.47 13.39 -8.88
C GLU A 47 -3.39 12.95 -9.89
N PRO A 48 -3.71 12.89 -11.20
CA PRO A 48 -2.73 12.55 -12.22
C PRO A 48 -1.72 13.70 -12.39
N LYS A 49 -0.47 13.36 -12.72
CA LYS A 49 0.56 14.34 -13.09
C LYS A 49 0.41 14.75 -14.55
N GLU A 50 1.22 15.70 -15.03
CA GLU A 50 1.17 16.19 -16.42
C GLU A 50 1.22 15.08 -17.48
N ASN A 51 1.93 13.98 -17.19
CA ASN A 51 2.08 12.83 -18.08
C ASN A 51 1.14 11.65 -17.76
N GLY A 52 0.13 11.85 -16.88
CA GLY A 52 -0.84 10.84 -16.48
C GLY A 52 -0.60 10.27 -15.08
N TRP A 53 -1.20 9.10 -14.83
CA TRP A 53 -1.06 8.37 -13.57
C TRP A 53 0.36 7.84 -13.39
N THR A 54 0.85 7.91 -12.16
CA THR A 54 2.17 7.42 -11.74
C THR A 54 2.04 6.58 -10.48
N GLY A 55 3.14 6.05 -9.92
CA GLY A 55 3.09 5.41 -8.61
C GLY A 55 2.16 4.18 -8.58
N LEU A 56 1.43 4.02 -7.48
CA LEU A 56 0.41 2.98 -7.31
C LEU A 56 -0.86 3.27 -8.12
N ALA A 57 -1.23 4.54 -8.27
CA ALA A 57 -2.42 4.93 -9.03
C ALA A 57 -2.33 4.47 -10.51
N TYR A 58 -1.13 4.45 -11.09
CA TYR A 58 -0.92 3.89 -12.44
C TYR A 58 -1.35 2.43 -12.54
N TYR A 59 -0.90 1.59 -11.60
CA TYR A 59 -1.24 0.16 -11.59
C TYR A 59 -2.72 -0.05 -11.29
N TYR A 60 -3.26 0.71 -10.34
CA TYR A 60 -4.67 0.67 -9.98
C TYR A 60 -5.59 0.98 -11.18
N HIS A 61 -5.35 2.08 -11.89
CA HIS A 61 -6.22 2.50 -12.98
C HIS A 61 -6.08 1.67 -14.27
N LEU A 62 -5.05 0.83 -14.37
CA LEU A 62 -4.82 -0.03 -15.53
C LEU A 62 -5.10 -1.51 -15.23
N ASP A 63 -5.55 -1.84 -14.01
CA ASP A 63 -5.79 -3.22 -13.56
C ASP A 63 -4.58 -4.15 -13.77
N ILE A 64 -3.36 -3.62 -13.53
CA ILE A 64 -2.09 -4.35 -13.65
C ILE A 64 -1.36 -4.41 -12.30
N GLY A 65 -0.25 -5.14 -12.23
CA GLY A 65 0.54 -5.26 -11.00
C GLY A 65 -0.07 -6.31 -10.06
N TRP A 66 -0.52 -5.91 -8.87
CA TRP A 66 -1.09 -6.86 -7.89
C TRP A 66 -2.38 -7.55 -8.35
N PHE A 67 -3.05 -7.02 -9.38
CA PHE A 67 -4.19 -7.68 -10.03
C PHE A 67 -3.79 -8.84 -10.94
N GLU A 68 -2.55 -8.84 -11.47
CA GLU A 68 -2.05 -9.84 -12.42
C GLU A 68 -1.06 -10.83 -11.78
N GLU A 69 -0.27 -10.35 -10.81
CA GLU A 69 0.72 -11.12 -10.08
C GLU A 69 0.50 -10.91 -8.57
N SER A 70 0.45 -11.99 -7.79
CA SER A 70 0.32 -11.89 -6.33
C SER A 70 1.23 -12.95 -5.70
N PRO A 71 2.26 -12.58 -4.91
CA PRO A 71 2.63 -11.22 -4.51
C PRO A 71 3.34 -10.43 -5.63
N TRP A 72 2.93 -9.18 -5.86
CA TRP A 72 3.58 -8.26 -6.80
C TRP A 72 4.65 -7.40 -6.14
N LEU A 73 5.82 -7.24 -6.76
CA LEU A 73 6.87 -6.33 -6.31
C LEU A 73 6.53 -4.88 -6.68
N VAL A 74 6.54 -3.96 -5.71
CA VAL A 74 6.35 -2.53 -5.98
C VAL A 74 7.57 -1.94 -6.70
N GLU A 75 7.60 -1.99 -8.03
CA GLU A 75 8.76 -1.61 -8.85
C GLU A 75 9.11 -0.12 -8.76
N ASN A 76 8.12 0.75 -8.59
CA ASN A 76 8.26 2.20 -8.51
C ASN A 76 8.09 2.74 -7.07
N LEU A 77 8.66 2.02 -6.10
CA LEU A 77 8.54 2.28 -4.66
C LEU A 77 8.70 3.75 -4.24
N MET A 78 9.72 4.45 -4.72
CA MET A 78 9.95 5.87 -4.38
C MET A 78 8.84 6.78 -4.91
N GLU A 79 8.38 6.55 -6.14
CA GLU A 79 7.32 7.35 -6.74
C GLU A 79 5.98 7.11 -6.04
N SER A 80 5.69 5.86 -5.70
CA SER A 80 4.52 5.47 -4.91
C SER A 80 4.55 6.05 -3.50
N TYR A 81 5.72 6.09 -2.86
CA TYR A 81 5.90 6.74 -1.56
C TYR A 81 5.60 8.24 -1.61
N GLU A 82 6.15 8.95 -2.59
CA GLU A 82 5.91 10.38 -2.75
C GLU A 82 4.44 10.68 -3.10
N GLN A 83 3.82 9.86 -3.95
CA GLN A 83 2.39 9.97 -4.28
C GLN A 83 1.50 9.86 -3.03
N LEU A 84 1.73 8.85 -2.17
CA LEU A 84 0.93 8.69 -0.95
C LEU A 84 1.14 9.84 0.04
N LYS A 85 2.33 10.45 0.08
CA LYS A 85 2.63 11.62 0.92
C LYS A 85 1.96 12.91 0.47
N GLU A 86 1.57 13.01 -0.80
CA GLU A 86 0.87 14.18 -1.33
C GLU A 86 -0.62 14.19 -0.92
N ILE A 87 -1.16 13.05 -0.46
CA ILE A 87 -2.53 12.96 0.03
C ILE A 87 -2.69 13.78 1.31
N ASP A 88 -3.65 14.70 1.32
CA ASP A 88 -4.02 15.46 2.51
C ASP A 88 -4.68 14.53 3.54
N ILE A 89 -3.90 14.13 4.56
CA ILE A 89 -4.35 13.24 5.63
C ILE A 89 -5.52 13.82 6.43
N GLU A 90 -5.67 15.15 6.51
CA GLU A 90 -6.78 15.77 7.23
C GLU A 90 -8.09 15.73 6.45
N SER A 91 -8.05 15.30 5.18
CA SER A 91 -9.24 15.11 4.35
C SER A 91 -9.98 13.80 4.62
N PHE A 92 -9.49 12.95 5.54
CA PHE A 92 -10.19 11.76 6.03
C PHE A 92 -10.90 12.07 7.35
N GLU A 93 -12.17 11.69 7.45
CA GLU A 93 -12.95 11.83 8.69
C GLU A 93 -12.64 10.70 9.67
N ASP A 94 -12.40 9.49 9.17
CA ASP A 94 -12.07 8.32 9.98
C ASP A 94 -10.59 8.34 10.40
N ASN A 95 -10.32 8.05 11.66
CA ASN A 95 -8.96 7.92 12.15
C ASN A 95 -8.30 6.63 11.65
N GLU A 96 -9.06 5.57 11.38
CA GLU A 96 -8.52 4.32 10.84
C GLU A 96 -7.94 4.52 9.43
N ASP A 97 -8.63 5.30 8.56
CA ASP A 97 -8.08 5.68 7.25
C ASP A 97 -6.71 6.37 7.38
N LYS A 98 -6.58 7.32 8.34
CA LYS A 98 -5.33 8.04 8.60
C LYS A 98 -4.23 7.10 9.10
N GLU A 99 -4.57 6.18 10.01
CA GLU A 99 -3.63 5.20 10.53
C GLU A 99 -3.10 4.26 9.44
N VAL A 100 -3.99 3.73 8.60
CA VAL A 100 -3.64 2.81 7.53
C VAL A 100 -2.75 3.50 6.49
N LEU A 101 -3.13 4.70 6.03
CA LEU A 101 -2.31 5.48 5.10
C LEU A 101 -0.90 5.71 5.65
N MET A 102 -0.81 6.14 6.91
CA MET A 102 0.49 6.35 7.57
C MET A 102 1.30 5.06 7.72
N LYS A 103 0.65 3.93 7.99
CA LYS A 103 1.32 2.63 8.11
C LYS A 103 1.95 2.20 6.78
N ILE A 104 1.24 2.38 5.66
CA ILE A 104 1.77 2.14 4.31
C ILE A 104 2.96 3.08 4.03
N ILE A 105 2.80 4.39 4.27
CA ILE A 105 3.87 5.39 4.05
C ILE A 105 5.12 5.05 4.87
N ILE A 106 4.96 4.67 6.14
CA ILE A 106 6.07 4.27 7.02
C ILE A 106 6.76 3.01 6.50
N MET A 107 6.01 2.00 6.05
CA MET A 107 6.60 0.80 5.47
C MET A 107 7.41 1.11 4.21
N PHE A 108 6.87 1.94 3.32
CA PHE A 108 7.55 2.34 2.09
C PHE A 108 8.83 3.12 2.42
N LYS A 109 8.76 4.04 3.39
CA LYS A 109 9.95 4.77 3.86
C LYS A 109 11.02 3.84 4.45
N LYS A 110 10.62 2.86 5.27
CA LYS A 110 11.54 1.86 5.82
C LYS A 110 12.25 1.07 4.71
N ALA A 111 11.50 0.66 3.68
CA ALA A 111 12.06 -0.04 2.53
C ALA A 111 13.09 0.83 1.80
N ILE A 112 12.74 2.09 1.49
CA ILE A 112 13.62 3.04 0.81
C ILE A 112 14.90 3.31 1.61
N ASP A 113 14.79 3.53 2.93
CA ASP A 113 15.93 3.89 3.78
C ASP A 113 16.91 2.75 4.04
N ASN A 114 16.48 1.50 3.84
CA ASN A 114 17.25 0.31 4.22
C ASN A 114 17.44 -0.67 3.05
N ASP A 115 17.28 -0.20 1.81
CA ASP A 115 17.38 -1.01 0.58
C ASP A 115 16.51 -2.29 0.64
N GLY A 116 15.34 -2.18 1.27
CA GLY A 116 14.33 -3.22 1.37
C GLY A 116 13.43 -3.27 0.13
N LYS A 117 12.55 -4.27 0.09
CA LYS A 117 11.55 -4.45 -0.95
C LYS A 117 10.16 -4.48 -0.35
N VAL A 118 9.19 -3.90 -1.04
CA VAL A 118 7.77 -4.00 -0.68
C VAL A 118 7.06 -4.84 -1.72
N TYR A 119 6.24 -5.78 -1.26
CA TYR A 119 5.35 -6.58 -2.06
C TYR A 119 3.90 -6.32 -1.65
N ILE A 120 2.98 -6.45 -2.61
CA ILE A 120 1.54 -6.37 -2.40
C ILE A 120 0.92 -7.68 -2.87
N SER A 121 0.16 -8.34 -2.01
CA SER A 121 -0.76 -9.43 -2.38
C SER A 121 -2.19 -8.93 -2.37
N TYR A 122 -3.01 -9.44 -3.27
CA TYR A 122 -4.46 -9.22 -3.31
C TYR A 122 -5.14 -10.59 -3.15
N GLU A 123 -5.99 -10.76 -2.12
CA GLU A 123 -6.67 -12.00 -1.77
C GLU A 123 -8.19 -11.88 -1.80
#